data_AF-A0A1Q4C148-F1
#
_entry.id   AF-A0A1Q4C148-F1
#
_cell.length_a   1.000
_cell.length_b   1.000
_cell.length_c   1.000
_cell.angle_alpha   90.00
_cell.angle_beta   90.00
_cell.angle_gamma   90.00
#
_symmetry.space_group_name_H-M   'P 1'
#
loop_
_entity.id
_entity.type
_entity.pdbx_description
1 polymer ?
#
loop_
_entity_poly.entity_id
_entity_poly.type
_entity_poly.pdbx_seq_one_letter_code
_entity_poly.pdbx_strand_id
1 'polypeptide(L)'
;MTIRNLLMAALLAAPVVPLATMAAAQDVPGIEICTVEKDMVRRTSCLQSNIDFLKKTATQAAVDSQRKIDAANRQIEALKATVAALQKSVEELQAAQKKLQPAAPAKDDAAKDAPKDATKDESAGAKK
;
A
#
# COMPACT_ATOMS: atom_id res chain seq x y z
N MET A 1 24.84 -7.90 -16.10
CA MET A 1 23.70 -8.54 -15.42
C MET A 1 23.66 -7.98 -14.01
N THR A 2 23.01 -6.84 -13.89
CA THR A 2 23.29 -5.82 -12.86
C THR A 2 22.43 -6.04 -11.61
N ILE A 3 22.90 -5.49 -10.51
CA ILE A 3 22.40 -5.50 -9.12
C ILE A 3 20.86 -5.50 -8.96
N ARG A 4 20.10 -4.97 -9.94
CA ARG A 4 18.63 -5.06 -10.01
C ARG A 4 18.09 -6.50 -9.99
N ASN A 5 18.77 -7.44 -10.66
CA ASN A 5 18.33 -8.85 -10.67
C ASN A 5 18.59 -9.55 -9.33
N LEU A 6 19.63 -9.14 -8.60
CA LEU A 6 19.95 -9.62 -7.26
C LEU A 6 18.99 -9.07 -6.18
N LEU A 7 18.56 -7.80 -6.32
CA LEU A 7 17.55 -7.20 -5.45
C LEU A 7 16.15 -7.82 -5.65
N MET A 8 15.78 -8.18 -6.88
CA MET A 8 14.51 -8.85 -7.17
C MET A 8 14.46 -10.30 -6.65
N ALA A 9 15.60 -11.01 -6.65
CA ALA A 9 15.67 -12.36 -6.08
C ALA A 9 15.58 -12.35 -4.54
N ALA A 10 16.07 -11.30 -3.87
CA ALA A 10 16.05 -11.18 -2.42
C ALA A 10 14.65 -10.92 -1.84
N LEU A 11 13.75 -10.26 -2.58
CA LEU A 11 12.37 -10.01 -2.11
C LEU A 11 11.46 -11.25 -2.17
N LEU A 12 11.82 -12.29 -2.94
CA LEU A 12 11.03 -13.51 -3.09
C LEU A 12 11.29 -14.55 -2.00
N ALA A 13 12.26 -14.31 -1.11
CA ALA A 13 12.65 -15.22 -0.03
C ALA A 13 12.13 -14.76 1.35
N ALA A 14 10.99 -14.08 1.41
CA ALA A 14 10.32 -13.83 2.69
C ALA A 14 9.63 -15.12 3.17
N PRO A 15 10.08 -15.75 4.27
CA PRO A 15 9.39 -16.92 4.80
C PRO A 15 8.00 -16.48 5.26
N VAL A 16 6.97 -17.07 4.65
CA VAL A 16 5.59 -16.96 5.13
C VAL A 16 5.55 -17.70 6.46
N VAL A 17 5.75 -16.96 7.56
CA VAL A 17 5.53 -17.48 8.91
C VAL A 17 4.03 -17.68 9.05
N PRO A 18 3.53 -18.92 9.21
CA PRO A 18 2.13 -19.10 9.58
C PRO A 18 1.97 -18.51 10.97
N LEU A 19 1.31 -17.34 11.08
CA LEU A 19 0.80 -16.88 12.35
C LEU A 19 -0.19 -17.96 12.81
N ALA A 20 0.25 -18.80 13.74
CA ALA A 20 -0.63 -19.68 14.47
C ALA A 20 -1.65 -18.78 15.17
N THR A 21 -2.84 -18.68 14.60
CA THR A 21 -3.98 -18.05 15.26
C THR A 21 -4.27 -18.92 16.47
N MET A 22 -3.77 -18.52 17.63
CA MET A 22 -4.27 -19.06 18.87
C MET A 22 -5.77 -18.76 18.85
N ALA A 23 -6.57 -19.81 18.76
CA ALA A 23 -8.01 -19.71 18.91
C ALA A 23 -8.26 -19.34 20.38
N ALA A 24 -8.12 -18.06 20.71
CA ALA A 24 -8.68 -17.51 21.91
C ALA A 24 -10.18 -17.80 21.80
N ALA A 25 -10.69 -18.65 22.71
CA ALA A 25 -12.12 -18.85 22.81
C ALA A 25 -12.76 -17.46 22.94
N GLN A 26 -13.64 -17.11 22.01
CA GLN A 26 -14.40 -15.88 22.12
C GLN A 26 -15.39 -16.11 23.25
N ASP A 27 -15.17 -15.40 24.35
CA ASP A 27 -16.06 -15.51 25.50
C ASP A 27 -17.48 -15.15 25.07
N VAL A 28 -18.44 -15.97 25.48
CA VAL A 28 -19.84 -15.76 25.15
C VAL A 28 -20.42 -14.91 26.28
N PRO A 29 -20.62 -13.60 26.06
CA PRO A 29 -21.00 -12.70 27.14
C PRO A 29 -22.30 -13.16 27.80
N GLY A 30 -22.27 -13.36 29.11
CA GLY A 30 -23.43 -13.80 29.89
C GLY A 30 -23.66 -15.31 29.93
N ILE A 31 -22.81 -16.13 29.29
CA ILE A 31 -22.91 -17.60 29.42
C ILE A 31 -22.72 -18.03 30.88
N GLU A 32 -21.82 -17.36 31.60
CA GLU A 32 -21.55 -17.57 33.02
C GLU A 32 -22.79 -17.34 33.90
N ILE A 33 -23.71 -16.46 33.48
CA ILE A 33 -24.96 -16.22 34.21
C ILE A 33 -25.98 -17.32 33.88
N CYS A 34 -26.03 -17.77 32.63
CA CYS A 34 -26.94 -18.84 32.23
C CYS A 34 -26.53 -20.22 32.78
N THR A 35 -25.25 -20.45 33.05
CA THR A 35 -24.74 -21.74 33.56
C THR A 35 -24.89 -21.90 35.07
N VAL A 36 -24.94 -20.81 35.83
CA VAL A 36 -25.21 -20.83 37.29
C VAL A 36 -26.69 -20.99 37.64
N GLU A 37 -27.59 -20.85 36.65
CA GLU A 37 -29.03 -21.04 36.83
C GLU A 37 -29.38 -22.52 37.10
N LYS A 38 -30.12 -22.76 38.18
CA LYS A 38 -30.46 -24.10 38.66
C LYS A 38 -31.81 -24.57 38.14
N ASP A 39 -32.71 -23.64 37.83
CA ASP A 39 -34.00 -23.99 37.23
C ASP A 39 -33.83 -24.27 35.72
N MET A 40 -34.25 -25.46 35.29
CA MET A 40 -34.05 -25.91 33.90
C MET A 40 -34.84 -25.09 32.87
N VAL A 41 -35.98 -24.51 33.26
CA VAL A 41 -36.78 -23.65 32.36
C VAL A 41 -36.10 -22.30 32.20
N ARG A 42 -35.63 -21.70 33.31
CA ARG A 42 -34.86 -20.44 33.26
C ARG A 42 -33.54 -20.60 32.52
N ARG A 43 -32.79 -21.68 32.78
CA ARG A 43 -31.52 -21.95 32.09
C ARG A 43 -31.70 -22.03 30.58
N THR A 44 -32.71 -22.76 30.12
CA THR A 44 -33.03 -22.86 28.69
C THR A 44 -33.38 -21.50 28.09
N SER A 45 -34.21 -20.71 28.77
CA SER A 45 -34.60 -19.37 28.30
C SER A 45 -33.41 -18.40 28.23
N CYS A 46 -32.50 -18.44 29.21
CA CYS A 46 -31.29 -17.63 29.23
C CYS A 46 -30.37 -17.99 28.05
N LEU A 47 -30.08 -19.29 27.88
CA LEU A 47 -29.26 -19.78 26.77
C LEU A 47 -29.86 -19.43 25.40
N GLN A 48 -31.18 -19.50 25.26
CA GLN A 48 -31.85 -19.12 24.01
C GLN A 48 -31.63 -17.64 23.68
N SER A 49 -31.86 -16.75 24.66
CA SER A 49 -31.63 -15.31 24.46
C SER A 49 -30.17 -14.98 24.13
N ASN A 50 -29.23 -15.74 24.71
CA ASN A 50 -27.81 -15.61 24.42
C ASN A 50 -27.47 -16.04 22.98
N ILE A 51 -28.03 -17.17 22.52
CA ILE A 51 -27.87 -17.64 21.14
C ILE A 51 -28.43 -16.60 20.15
N ASP A 52 -29.59 -16.02 20.45
CA ASP A 52 -30.19 -15.00 19.58
C ASP A 52 -29.33 -13.72 19.52
N PHE A 53 -28.76 -13.30 20.66
CA PHE A 53 -27.79 -12.21 20.70
C PHE A 53 -26.53 -12.51 19.87
N LEU A 54 -25.95 -13.71 20.03
CA LEU A 54 -24.78 -14.14 19.27
C LEU A 54 -25.06 -14.19 17.77
N LYS A 55 -26.19 -14.77 17.35
CA LYS A 55 -26.61 -14.83 15.95
C LYS A 55 -26.74 -13.44 15.35
N LYS A 56 -27.38 -12.51 16.08
CA LYS A 56 -27.53 -11.12 15.66
C LYS A 56 -26.17 -10.44 15.52
N THR A 57 -25.28 -10.62 16.50
CA THR A 57 -23.94 -10.04 16.50
C THR A 57 -23.07 -10.61 15.37
N ALA A 58 -23.09 -11.91 15.14
CA ALA A 58 -22.37 -12.57 14.06
C ALA A 58 -22.87 -12.09 12.69
N THR A 59 -24.19 -11.97 12.52
CA THR A 59 -24.79 -11.43 11.29
C THR A 59 -24.36 -9.98 11.06
N GLN A 60 -24.39 -9.16 12.11
CA GLN A 60 -23.94 -7.77 12.05
C GLN A 60 -22.46 -7.68 11.65
N ALA A 61 -21.59 -8.47 12.28
CA ALA A 61 -20.16 -8.51 11.96
C ALA A 61 -19.91 -8.95 10.49
N ALA A 62 -20.68 -9.91 9.99
CA ALA A 62 -20.61 -10.34 8.60
C ALA A 62 -21.01 -9.21 7.64
N VAL A 63 -22.13 -8.53 7.90
CA VAL A 63 -22.60 -7.39 7.09
C VAL A 63 -21.59 -6.24 7.11
N ASP A 64 -21.05 -5.90 8.29
CA ASP A 64 -20.07 -4.82 8.42
C ASP A 64 -18.76 -5.14 7.70
N SER A 65 -18.35 -6.40 7.71
CA SER A 65 -17.18 -6.86 6.96
C SER A 65 -17.42 -6.75 5.45
N GLN A 66 -18.58 -7.16 4.95
CA GLN A 66 -18.92 -7.02 3.54
C GLN A 66 -18.98 -5.55 3.09
N ARG A 67 -19.56 -4.66 3.91
CA ARG A 67 -19.56 -3.21 3.64
C ARG A 67 -18.14 -2.65 3.51
N LYS A 68 -17.20 -3.10 4.35
CA LYS A 68 -15.79 -2.69 4.26
C LYS A 68 -15.14 -3.21 2.97
N ILE A 69 -15.41 -4.45 2.58
CA ILE A 69 -14.92 -5.04 1.33
C ILE A 69 -15.45 -4.24 0.13
N ASP A 70 -16.73 -3.93 0.09
CA ASP A 70 -17.34 -3.15 -0.99
C ASP A 70 -16.77 -1.73 -1.08
N ALA A 71 -16.57 -1.07 0.06
CA ALA A 71 -15.94 0.24 0.12
C ALA A 71 -14.48 0.20 -0.40
N ALA A 72 -13.70 -0.80 0.02
CA ALA A 72 -12.34 -1.00 -0.45
C ALA A 72 -12.29 -1.29 -1.97
N ASN A 73 -13.20 -2.11 -2.49
CA ASN A 73 -13.30 -2.39 -3.92
C ASN A 73 -13.57 -1.10 -4.73
N ARG A 74 -14.45 -0.22 -4.24
CA ARG A 74 -14.68 1.09 -4.89
C ARG A 74 -13.43 1.97 -4.88
N GLN A 75 -12.67 1.97 -3.78
CA GLN A 75 -11.40 2.70 -3.71
C GLN A 75 -10.37 2.12 -4.69
N ILE A 76 -10.31 0.80 -4.83
CA ILE A 76 -9.45 0.12 -5.81
C ILE A 76 -9.79 0.57 -7.23
N GLU A 77 -11.06 0.62 -7.61
CA GLU A 77 -11.46 1.06 -8.94
C GLU A 77 -11.12 2.54 -9.19
N ALA A 78 -11.33 3.41 -8.19
CA ALA A 78 -10.92 4.82 -8.29
C ALA A 78 -9.39 4.98 -8.44
N LEU A 79 -8.61 4.20 -7.69
CA LEU A 79 -7.15 4.18 -7.80
C LEU A 79 -6.68 3.64 -9.15
N LYS A 80 -7.30 2.58 -9.68
CA LYS A 80 -7.00 2.06 -11.02
C LYS A 80 -7.24 3.12 -12.10
N ALA A 81 -8.36 3.85 -12.03
CA ALA A 81 -8.64 4.94 -12.97
C ALA A 81 -7.59 6.06 -12.88
N THR A 82 -7.17 6.40 -11.65
CA THR A 82 -6.11 7.39 -11.41
C THR A 82 -4.77 6.92 -11.99
N VAL A 83 -4.38 5.67 -11.76
CA VAL A 83 -3.16 5.08 -12.33
C VAL A 83 -3.19 5.11 -13.86
N ALA A 84 -4.33 4.74 -14.47
CA ALA A 84 -4.49 4.80 -15.93
C ALA A 84 -4.38 6.24 -16.47
N ALA A 85 -4.92 7.24 -15.75
CA ALA A 85 -4.77 8.64 -16.13
C ALA A 85 -3.31 9.11 -16.03
N LEU A 86 -2.61 8.77 -14.94
CA LEU A 86 -1.20 9.09 -14.75
C LEU A 86 -0.32 8.42 -15.82
N GLN A 87 -0.60 7.16 -16.18
CA GLN A 87 0.11 6.46 -17.25
C GLN A 87 0.02 7.22 -18.58
N LYS A 88 -1.18 7.69 -18.94
CA LYS A 88 -1.37 8.52 -20.15
C LYS A 88 -0.58 9.83 -20.09
N SER A 89 -0.58 10.52 -18.96
CA SER A 89 0.21 11.76 -18.80
C SER A 89 1.71 11.50 -18.92
N VAL A 90 2.20 10.38 -18.39
CA VAL A 90 3.61 9.98 -18.54
C VAL A 90 3.95 9.69 -20.00
N GLU A 91 3.10 8.97 -20.72
CA GLU A 91 3.28 8.70 -22.15
C GLU A 91 3.32 10.00 -22.98
N GLU A 92 2.41 10.94 -22.69
CA GLU A 92 2.36 12.25 -23.36
C GLU A 92 3.63 13.08 -23.08
N LEU A 93 4.09 13.14 -21.84
CA LEU A 93 5.32 13.83 -21.47
C LEU A 93 6.57 13.19 -22.08
N GLN A 94 6.64 11.85 -22.13
CA GLN A 94 7.72 11.14 -22.80
C GLN A 94 7.72 11.41 -24.31
N ALA A 95 6.54 11.46 -24.94
CA ALA A 95 6.42 11.81 -26.35
C ALA A 95 6.84 13.27 -26.61
N ALA A 96 6.44 14.22 -25.75
CA ALA A 96 6.86 15.61 -25.83
C ALA A 96 8.39 15.76 -25.65
N GLN A 97 8.98 15.04 -24.70
CA GLN A 97 10.44 15.05 -24.47
C GLN A 97 11.21 14.50 -25.67
N LYS A 98 10.72 13.42 -26.31
CA LYS A 98 11.32 12.88 -27.55
C LYS A 98 11.26 13.88 -28.72
N LYS A 99 10.22 14.70 -28.80
CA LYS A 99 10.10 15.77 -29.82
C LYS A 99 11.01 16.97 -29.55
N LEU A 100 11.39 17.18 -28.29
CA LEU A 100 12.26 18.28 -27.84
C LEU A 100 13.74 17.90 -27.76
N GLN A 101 14.12 16.63 -27.92
CA GLN A 101 15.53 16.26 -28.11
C GLN A 101 16.02 16.85 -29.43
N PRO A 102 16.93 17.85 -29.40
CA PRO A 102 17.53 18.36 -30.63
C PRO A 102 18.31 17.21 -31.26
N ALA A 103 18.16 17.02 -32.57
CA ALA A 103 19.13 16.25 -33.34
C ALA A 103 20.51 16.84 -33.00
N ALA A 104 21.40 15.99 -32.48
CA ALA A 104 22.78 16.38 -32.21
C ALA A 104 23.31 17.07 -33.48
N PRO A 105 23.82 18.33 -33.40
CA PRO A 105 24.47 18.91 -34.55
C PRO A 105 25.62 18.02 -34.95
N ALA A 106 25.67 17.71 -36.24
CA ALA A 106 26.75 16.98 -36.87
C ALA A 106 28.10 17.59 -36.46
N LYS A 107 29.08 16.71 -36.30
CA LYS A 107 30.48 17.08 -36.17
C LYS A 107 30.85 17.90 -37.41
N ASP A 108 31.16 19.17 -37.21
CA ASP A 108 32.03 19.91 -38.13
C ASP A 108 33.31 20.22 -37.37
N ASP A 109 34.35 19.48 -37.74
CA ASP A 109 35.74 19.82 -37.52
C ASP A 109 36.04 21.18 -38.18
N ALA A 110 36.52 22.16 -37.40
CA ALA A 110 37.50 23.13 -37.87
C ALA A 110 38.16 23.88 -36.71
N ALA A 111 39.49 23.86 -36.73
CA ALA A 111 40.45 24.62 -35.93
C ALA A 111 40.03 26.09 -35.65
N LYS A 112 40.52 26.77 -34.61
CA LYS A 112 41.93 27.09 -34.38
C LYS A 112 42.08 27.98 -33.14
N ASP A 113 43.26 27.95 -32.54
CA ASP A 113 43.87 28.98 -31.68
C ASP A 113 43.40 29.13 -30.21
N ALA A 114 44.15 28.47 -29.31
CA ALA A 114 44.60 29.09 -28.06
C ALA A 114 45.88 29.91 -28.34
N PRO A 115 46.46 30.72 -27.43
CA PRO A 115 46.06 31.07 -26.06
C PRO A 115 46.19 32.59 -25.74
N LYS A 116 45.75 33.01 -24.54
CA LYS A 116 46.50 33.98 -23.70
C LYS A 116 45.92 34.07 -22.29
N ASP A 117 46.77 33.71 -21.33
CA ASP A 117 46.77 34.06 -19.91
C ASP A 117 46.25 35.47 -19.57
N ALA A 118 45.53 35.59 -18.45
CA ALA A 118 46.01 36.35 -17.28
C ALA A 118 45.01 36.29 -16.11
N THR A 119 45.41 35.54 -15.09
CA THR A 119 45.66 35.99 -13.70
C THR A 119 44.53 36.59 -12.82
N LYS A 120 44.51 36.01 -11.61
CA LYS A 120 44.19 36.59 -10.29
C LYS A 120 42.71 36.75 -9.93
N ASP A 121 42.22 36.55 -8.71
CA ASP A 121 42.55 35.80 -7.48
C ASP A 121 41.40 36.22 -6.53
N GLU A 122 41.11 35.36 -5.58
CA GLU A 122 40.70 35.71 -4.22
C GLU A 122 39.26 36.08 -3.82
N SER A 123 38.96 35.50 -2.66
CA SER A 123 37.97 35.80 -1.61
C SER A 123 36.55 35.23 -1.81
N ALA A 124 36.15 34.18 -1.07
CA ALA A 124 36.02 34.00 0.39
C ALA A 124 34.75 34.64 1.00
N GLY A 125 33.96 33.79 1.67
CA GLY A 125 32.91 34.16 2.62
C GLY A 125 31.53 34.38 2.00
N ALA A 126 30.40 34.10 2.65
CA ALA A 126 30.14 33.63 3.99
C ALA A 126 28.62 33.34 4.09
N LYS A 127 28.25 32.39 4.97
CA LYS A 127 27.06 32.36 5.86
C LYS A 127 25.68 32.64 5.21
N LYS A 128 24.66 31.81 5.41
CA LYS A 128 24.06 31.48 6.72
C LYS A 128 22.97 30.43 6.50
#